data_AF-A0AA39YNQ4-F1
#
_entry.id   AF-A0AA39YNQ4-F1
#
_cell.length_a   1.000
_cell.length_b   1.000
_cell.length_c   1.000
_cell.angle_alpha   90.00
_cell.angle_beta   90.00
_cell.angle_gamma   90.00
#
_symmetry.space_group_name_H-M   'P 1'
#
loop_
_entity.id
_entity.type
_entity.pdbx_description
1 polymer ?
#
loop_
_entity_poly.entity_id
_entity_poly.type
_entity_poly.pdbx_seq_one_letter_code
_entity_poly.pdbx_strand_id
1 'polypeptide(L)'
;MKSSALLLLLSGWLAHPAHATKHHLFVGTFQEKSIYALEFDDVTLGLTLTANISAADTHTWITLSHNNKALYGSGIGSGSWYSYTIHNSSSLSLSAAVPLKGNCISPLPGPNAGNGPSGLHSVAASKPPYAFYGAGPTCGNVLHVDPATGALLTVAQDIPYFSATAGLTSTLMHGMALSADGKFLYGVDTRGNSIWTYAVHNKTGELELVDAMSGPVPGSNPRHVATHPGGGYLYVVLEGANALTQYKVEKGTGRPARESVSWPLIKPGLNLSAWWPDEVMISPSAKYLWATNRGRQAGTKGFISAFRLAVGENAGAVEKQLFLSETTTSGGSANAVTPAPFSEEFVALTDTEKGFVQIWRFDAAKESAGVVAEVAIQGGKCCANAVWYD
;
A
#
# COMPACT_ATOMS: atom_id res chain seq x y z
N MET A 1 45.92 -61.09 -19.15
CA MET A 1 45.99 -59.61 -19.23
C MET A 1 44.60 -59.05 -19.44
N LYS A 2 44.30 -57.92 -18.77
CA LYS A 2 43.08 -57.08 -18.79
C LYS A 2 42.07 -57.35 -17.67
N SER A 3 42.36 -56.72 -16.53
CA SER A 3 41.42 -56.40 -15.46
C SER A 3 40.71 -55.09 -15.82
N SER A 4 39.38 -55.06 -15.83
CA SER A 4 38.57 -53.85 -16.00
C SER A 4 38.18 -53.32 -14.63
N ALA A 5 38.80 -52.23 -14.19
CA ALA A 5 38.41 -51.49 -13.00
C ALA A 5 37.24 -50.55 -13.34
N LEU A 6 36.12 -50.74 -12.65
CA LEU A 6 34.95 -49.86 -12.73
C LEU A 6 35.20 -48.63 -11.86
N LEU A 7 35.44 -47.48 -12.49
CA LEU A 7 35.63 -46.20 -11.81
C LEU A 7 34.26 -45.62 -11.41
N LEU A 8 33.92 -45.66 -10.13
CA LEU A 8 32.78 -44.91 -9.59
C LEU A 8 33.14 -43.42 -9.53
N LEU A 9 32.57 -42.64 -10.46
CA LEU A 9 32.58 -41.17 -10.40
C LEU A 9 31.59 -40.72 -9.32
N LEU A 10 32.10 -40.45 -8.12
CA LEU A 10 31.39 -39.67 -7.10
C LEU A 10 31.30 -38.22 -7.60
N SER A 11 30.18 -37.86 -8.23
CA SER A 11 29.84 -36.46 -8.49
C SER A 11 29.49 -35.79 -7.16
N GLY A 12 30.50 -35.20 -6.51
CA GLY A 12 30.29 -34.31 -5.37
C GLY A 12 29.48 -33.10 -5.84
N TRP A 13 28.20 -33.05 -5.46
CA TRP A 13 27.43 -31.82 -5.51
C TRP A 13 28.04 -30.86 -4.49
N LEU A 14 28.90 -29.96 -4.96
CA LEU A 14 29.29 -28.79 -4.19
C LEU A 14 28.04 -27.95 -3.99
N ALA A 15 27.45 -28.03 -2.80
CA ALA A 15 26.47 -27.07 -2.33
C ALA A 15 27.13 -25.68 -2.43
N HIS A 16 26.68 -24.87 -3.38
CA HIS A 16 27.05 -23.47 -3.38
C HIS A 16 26.48 -22.87 -2.09
N PRO A 17 27.27 -22.16 -1.28
CA PRO A 17 26.69 -21.41 -0.18
C PRO A 17 25.68 -20.44 -0.79
N ALA A 18 24.40 -20.62 -0.48
CA ALA A 18 23.38 -19.65 -0.81
C ALA A 18 23.78 -18.37 -0.05
N HIS A 19 24.31 -17.39 -0.78
CA HIS A 19 24.62 -16.09 -0.21
C HIS A 19 23.29 -15.42 0.14
N ALA A 20 23.14 -15.05 1.42
CA ALA A 20 22.01 -14.26 1.90
C ALA A 20 21.83 -13.02 1.03
N THR A 21 20.64 -12.83 0.45
CA THR A 21 20.30 -11.57 -0.20
C THR A 21 19.64 -10.68 0.84
N LYS A 22 20.23 -9.50 1.02
CA LYS A 22 19.71 -8.48 1.93
C LYS A 22 18.80 -7.55 1.15
N HIS A 23 17.63 -7.31 1.72
CA HIS A 23 16.58 -6.46 1.17
C HIS A 23 16.25 -5.38 2.19
N HIS A 24 15.79 -4.22 1.75
CA HIS A 24 15.67 -3.04 2.58
C HIS A 24 14.29 -2.42 2.50
N LEU A 25 13.86 -1.83 3.62
CA LEU A 25 12.59 -1.16 3.72
C LEU A 25 12.73 0.21 4.37
N PHE A 26 11.93 1.16 3.91
CA PHE A 26 11.63 2.37 4.67
C PHE A 26 10.26 2.26 5.32
N VAL A 27 10.10 2.84 6.51
CA VAL A 27 8.88 2.76 7.31
C VAL A 27 8.48 4.14 7.82
N GLY A 28 7.24 4.55 7.52
CA GLY A 28 6.64 5.78 8.01
C GLY A 28 6.10 5.66 9.44
N THR A 29 5.68 6.77 10.04
CA THR A 29 5.14 6.80 11.42
C THR A 29 3.95 7.75 11.58
N PHE A 30 3.13 7.47 12.59
CA PHE A 30 1.99 8.31 12.98
C PHE A 30 2.35 9.42 14.00
N GLN A 31 3.45 9.26 14.74
CA GLN A 31 3.68 10.03 15.97
C GLN A 31 5.06 10.70 16.03
N GLU A 32 6.05 10.23 15.27
CA GLU A 32 7.42 10.75 15.27
C GLU A 32 7.85 11.27 13.90
N LYS A 33 8.63 12.35 13.93
CA LYS A 33 9.28 12.89 12.73
C LYS A 33 10.50 12.04 12.39
N SER A 34 10.24 10.79 12.06
CA SER A 34 11.23 9.77 11.74
C SER A 34 10.78 8.97 10.53
N ILE A 35 11.76 8.45 9.79
CA ILE A 35 11.61 7.37 8.82
C ILE A 35 12.59 6.28 9.26
N TYR A 36 12.09 5.08 9.53
CA TYR A 36 12.96 3.97 9.91
C TYR A 36 13.44 3.23 8.66
N ALA A 37 14.71 2.85 8.65
CA ALA A 37 15.30 1.99 7.64
C ALA A 37 15.55 0.61 8.23
N LEU A 38 15.08 -0.43 7.53
CA LEU A 38 15.21 -1.82 7.94
C LEU A 38 15.98 -2.63 6.90
N GLU A 39 16.63 -3.71 7.34
CA GLU A 39 17.24 -4.72 6.49
C GLU A 39 16.67 -6.10 6.84
N PHE A 40 16.20 -6.82 5.83
CA PHE A 40 15.70 -8.19 5.87
C PHE A 40 16.65 -9.12 5.13
N ASP A 41 17.09 -10.18 5.80
CA ASP A 41 17.89 -11.27 5.21
C ASP A 41 16.96 -12.45 4.90
N ASP A 42 16.80 -12.77 3.61
CA ASP A 42 15.85 -13.78 3.13
C ASP A 42 16.30 -15.23 3.36
N VAL A 43 17.55 -15.44 3.78
CA VAL A 43 18.10 -16.77 4.11
C VAL A 43 18.07 -17.00 5.61
N THR A 44 18.57 -16.04 6.40
CA THR A 44 18.59 -16.16 7.87
C THR A 44 17.25 -15.81 8.51
N LEU A 45 16.34 -15.18 7.75
CA LEU A 45 15.04 -14.69 8.20
C LEU A 45 15.19 -13.68 9.35
N GLY A 46 16.26 -12.89 9.31
CA GLY A 46 16.49 -11.79 10.25
C GLY A 46 15.93 -10.48 9.73
N LEU A 47 15.29 -9.69 10.60
CA LEU A 47 14.87 -8.31 10.32
C LEU A 47 15.54 -7.38 11.33
N THR A 48 16.24 -6.36 10.85
CA THR A 48 17.02 -5.45 11.70
C THR A 48 16.71 -3.98 11.39
N LEU A 49 16.71 -3.15 12.43
CA LEU A 49 16.66 -1.69 12.30
C LEU A 49 18.07 -1.18 11.99
N THR A 50 18.28 -0.62 10.81
CA THR A 50 19.60 -0.12 10.37
C THR A 50 19.77 1.38 10.61
N ALA A 51 18.67 2.16 10.54
CA ALA A 51 18.70 3.57 10.89
C ALA A 51 17.35 4.11 11.37
N ASN A 52 17.41 5.11 12.25
CA ASN A 52 16.30 6.02 12.55
C ASN A 52 16.65 7.39 11.94
N ILE A 53 15.99 7.73 10.83
CA ILE A 53 16.30 8.90 10.03
C ILE A 53 15.36 10.03 10.42
N SER A 54 15.90 11.17 10.88
CA SER A 54 15.10 12.36 11.17
C SER A 54 14.37 12.86 9.93
N ALA A 55 13.06 13.04 10.03
CA ALA A 55 12.19 13.53 8.97
C ALA A 55 11.71 14.97 9.27
N ALA A 56 11.26 15.69 8.23
CA ALA A 56 10.71 17.03 8.38
C ALA A 56 9.31 17.04 9.04
N ASP A 57 8.56 15.95 8.88
CA ASP A 57 7.25 15.73 9.47
C ASP A 57 7.03 14.24 9.79
N THR A 58 5.93 13.95 10.48
CA THR A 58 5.36 12.61 10.58
C THR A 58 4.83 12.18 9.21
N HIS A 59 5.06 10.92 8.83
CA HIS A 59 4.66 10.39 7.52
C HIS A 59 3.82 9.12 7.68
N THR A 60 2.50 9.26 7.64
CA THR A 60 1.57 8.13 7.71
C THR A 60 1.47 7.31 6.45
N TRP A 61 1.87 7.89 5.33
CA TRP A 61 2.00 7.18 4.09
C TRP A 61 3.27 7.63 3.37
N ILE A 62 4.10 6.65 3.00
CA ILE A 62 5.28 6.84 2.16
C ILE A 62 5.18 5.99 0.90
N THR A 63 5.75 6.49 -0.20
CA THR A 63 5.84 5.77 -1.48
C THR A 63 7.09 6.19 -2.25
N LEU A 64 7.63 5.32 -3.10
CA LEU A 64 8.85 5.58 -3.86
C LEU A 64 8.54 6.31 -5.18
N SER A 65 9.50 7.08 -5.66
CA SER A 65 9.51 7.61 -7.02
C SER A 65 9.65 6.49 -8.06
N HIS A 66 9.32 6.79 -9.32
CA HIS A 66 9.40 5.87 -10.47
C HIS A 66 10.76 5.22 -10.69
N ASN A 67 11.82 5.81 -10.14
CA ASN A 67 13.20 5.39 -10.29
C ASN A 67 13.87 5.01 -8.95
N ASN A 68 13.08 4.90 -7.87
CA ASN A 68 13.54 4.62 -6.50
C ASN A 68 14.65 5.57 -5.98
N LYS A 69 14.77 6.79 -6.53
CA LYS A 69 15.75 7.79 -6.08
C LYS A 69 15.20 8.78 -5.06
N ALA A 70 13.87 8.87 -4.95
CA ALA A 70 13.20 9.69 -3.97
C ALA A 70 12.14 8.89 -3.20
N LEU A 71 12.01 9.20 -1.92
CA LEU A 71 10.93 8.74 -1.06
C LEU A 71 9.96 9.90 -0.84
N TYR A 72 8.69 9.70 -1.16
CA TYR A 72 7.62 10.66 -0.88
C TYR A 72 6.98 10.37 0.47
N GLY A 73 6.56 11.43 1.16
CA GLY A 73 5.87 11.32 2.44
C GLY A 73 4.73 12.32 2.58
N SER A 74 3.64 11.87 3.20
CA SER A 74 2.54 12.73 3.63
C SER A 74 2.94 13.58 4.84
N GLY A 75 2.78 14.90 4.81
CA GLY A 75 2.84 15.72 6.03
C GLY A 75 1.50 15.71 6.75
N ILE A 76 1.49 15.56 8.07
CA ILE A 76 0.28 15.62 8.92
C ILE A 76 0.32 16.84 9.84
N GLY A 77 1.51 17.28 10.27
CA GLY A 77 1.65 18.43 11.17
C GLY A 77 1.72 19.77 10.43
N SER A 78 2.37 19.80 9.27
CA SER A 78 2.81 21.02 8.59
C SER A 78 2.00 21.37 7.33
N GLY A 79 1.30 20.40 6.76
CA GLY A 79 0.52 20.56 5.55
C GLY A 79 1.30 20.72 4.25
N SER A 80 2.30 19.86 4.06
CA SER A 80 3.07 19.79 2.83
C SER A 80 3.18 18.34 2.34
N TRP A 81 3.40 18.17 1.05
CA TRP A 81 3.95 16.93 0.49
C TRP A 81 5.47 16.98 0.51
N TYR A 82 6.10 15.89 0.93
CA TYR A 82 7.54 15.82 1.11
C TYR A 82 8.18 14.87 0.10
N SER A 83 9.36 15.22 -0.39
CA SER A 83 10.28 14.26 -1.01
C SER A 83 11.63 14.29 -0.32
N TYR A 84 12.24 13.12 -0.23
CA TYR A 84 13.58 12.93 0.28
C TYR A 84 14.41 12.23 -0.79
N THR A 85 15.60 12.74 -1.09
CA THR A 85 16.60 12.02 -1.87
C THR A 85 17.08 10.81 -1.09
N ILE A 86 17.09 9.65 -1.74
CA ILE A 86 17.63 8.40 -1.19
C ILE A 86 19.11 8.31 -1.57
N HIS A 87 20.00 8.32 -0.58
CA HIS A 87 21.45 8.17 -0.80
C HIS A 87 21.87 6.70 -0.78
N ASN A 88 21.25 5.93 0.10
CA ASN A 88 21.41 4.48 0.25
C ASN A 88 20.25 3.95 1.12
N SER A 89 20.25 2.64 1.39
CA SER A 89 19.20 1.96 2.15
C SER A 89 19.03 2.43 3.61
N SER A 90 19.91 3.28 4.14
CA SER A 90 19.87 3.77 5.53
C SER A 90 20.05 5.28 5.66
N SER A 91 19.99 6.04 4.55
CA SER A 91 20.24 7.49 4.56
C SER A 91 19.37 8.23 3.55
N LEU A 92 18.67 9.25 4.04
CA LEU A 92 17.80 10.14 3.28
C LEU A 92 18.15 11.61 3.58
N SER A 93 17.91 12.51 2.62
CA SER A 93 17.93 13.95 2.87
C SER A 93 16.71 14.62 2.26
N LEU A 94 16.09 15.56 2.97
CA LEU A 94 14.96 16.33 2.45
C LEU A 94 15.34 17.04 1.14
N SER A 95 14.62 16.75 0.06
CA SER A 95 14.82 17.39 -1.25
C SER A 95 13.78 18.47 -1.53
N ALA A 96 12.52 18.25 -1.12
CA ALA A 96 11.47 19.26 -1.26
C ALA A 96 10.38 19.10 -0.20
N ALA A 97 9.80 20.24 0.19
CA ALA A 97 8.56 20.34 0.94
C ALA A 97 7.61 21.26 0.15
N VAL A 98 6.56 20.68 -0.42
CA VAL A 98 5.61 21.39 -1.29
C VAL A 98 4.35 21.71 -0.48
N PRO A 99 4.12 22.97 -0.09
CA PRO A 99 3.01 23.33 0.79
C PRO A 99 1.65 23.21 0.10
N LEU A 100 0.69 22.67 0.84
CA LEU A 100 -0.72 22.65 0.46
C LEU A 100 -1.33 24.05 0.63
N LYS A 101 -2.40 24.31 -0.12
CA LYS A 101 -3.08 25.63 -0.13
C LYS A 101 -4.59 25.47 -0.07
N GLY A 102 -5.27 26.55 0.30
CA GLY A 102 -6.73 26.66 0.25
C GLY A 102 -7.45 25.54 0.99
N ASN A 103 -8.50 24.99 0.37
CA ASN A 103 -9.34 23.96 0.97
C ASN A 103 -8.69 22.57 1.06
N CYS A 104 -7.47 22.40 0.54
CA CYS A 104 -6.66 21.21 0.72
C CYS A 104 -5.95 21.19 2.09
N ILE A 105 -6.14 22.26 2.87
CA ILE A 105 -5.74 22.39 4.27
C ILE A 105 -6.94 22.05 5.16
N SER A 106 -7.01 20.80 5.65
CA SER A 106 -8.03 20.38 6.61
C SER A 106 -7.42 19.52 7.72
N PRO A 107 -7.74 19.78 9.00
CA PRO A 107 -7.39 18.86 10.09
C PRO A 107 -8.12 17.53 9.89
N LEU A 108 -7.50 16.44 10.37
CA LEU A 108 -8.15 15.13 10.39
C LEU A 108 -9.32 15.11 11.38
N PRO A 109 -10.35 14.30 11.13
CA PRO A 109 -11.31 13.92 12.15
C PRO A 109 -10.76 12.79 13.05
N GLY A 110 -11.19 12.71 14.31
CA GLY A 110 -10.85 11.61 15.24
C GLY A 110 -9.77 11.96 16.30
N PRO A 111 -9.12 10.98 16.96
CA PRO A 111 -8.11 11.25 18.00
C PRO A 111 -6.85 11.97 17.48
N ASN A 112 -6.68 12.06 16.15
CA ASN A 112 -5.66 12.87 15.49
C ASN A 112 -6.19 14.26 15.06
N ALA A 113 -7.40 14.64 15.49
CA ALA A 113 -8.01 15.93 15.22
C ALA A 113 -7.29 17.04 15.98
N GLY A 114 -6.39 17.72 15.27
CA GLY A 114 -5.53 18.76 15.84
C GLY A 114 -4.23 18.94 15.06
N ASN A 115 -3.81 17.92 14.30
CA ASN A 115 -2.70 18.02 13.38
C ASN A 115 -3.23 18.53 12.02
N GLY A 116 -2.58 19.54 11.44
CA GLY A 116 -2.96 20.27 10.22
C GLY A 116 -2.97 19.41 8.94
N PRO A 117 -2.83 20.01 7.74
CA PRO A 117 -3.27 19.40 6.47
C PRO A 117 -2.66 18.03 6.27
N SER A 118 -3.52 17.03 6.16
CA SER A 118 -3.07 15.65 6.22
C SER A 118 -3.12 15.03 4.85
N GLY A 119 -1.95 14.82 4.26
CA GLY A 119 -1.85 13.76 3.26
C GLY A 119 -2.22 12.44 3.93
N LEU A 120 -3.20 11.72 3.39
CA LEU A 120 -3.65 10.44 3.91
C LEU A 120 -2.97 9.29 3.18
N HIS A 121 -2.87 9.42 1.86
CA HIS A 121 -2.35 8.39 0.97
C HIS A 121 -1.75 9.05 -0.26
N SER A 122 -0.81 8.38 -0.90
CA SER A 122 -0.24 8.85 -2.16
C SER A 122 0.19 7.71 -3.06
N VAL A 123 0.21 7.99 -4.36
CA VAL A 123 0.75 7.10 -5.39
C VAL A 123 1.62 7.89 -6.36
N ALA A 124 2.67 7.26 -6.85
CA ALA A 124 3.56 7.83 -7.87
C ALA A 124 3.34 7.11 -9.20
N ALA A 125 3.27 7.87 -10.30
CA ALA A 125 3.25 7.28 -11.63
C ALA A 125 4.61 6.66 -11.95
N SER A 126 4.60 5.39 -12.37
CA SER A 126 5.80 4.69 -12.87
C SER A 126 6.12 5.00 -14.34
N LYS A 127 5.28 5.80 -15.02
CA LYS A 127 5.40 6.13 -16.44
C LYS A 127 5.37 7.65 -16.67
N PRO A 128 6.02 8.16 -17.74
CA PRO A 128 5.90 9.54 -18.16
C PRO A 128 4.42 9.97 -18.29
N PRO A 129 4.06 11.21 -17.91
CA PRO A 129 4.97 12.33 -17.59
C PRO A 129 5.63 12.28 -16.21
N TYR A 130 5.41 11.22 -15.44
CA TYR A 130 5.71 11.11 -14.01
C TYR A 130 4.96 12.18 -13.22
N ALA A 131 4.19 11.73 -12.25
CA ALA A 131 3.41 12.60 -11.41
C ALA A 131 3.24 11.95 -10.05
N PHE A 132 3.12 12.79 -9.06
CA PHE A 132 2.73 12.40 -7.72
C PHE A 132 1.26 12.74 -7.52
N TYR A 133 0.49 11.78 -7.03
CA TYR A 133 -0.91 11.96 -6.69
C TYR A 133 -1.06 11.81 -5.19
N GLY A 134 -1.53 12.88 -4.54
CA GLY A 134 -1.78 12.93 -3.11
C GLY A 134 -3.26 13.00 -2.80
N ALA A 135 -3.72 12.18 -1.86
CA ALA A 135 -5.08 12.23 -1.32
C ALA A 135 -5.07 12.89 0.05
N GLY A 136 -5.94 13.89 0.26
CA GLY A 136 -6.28 14.42 1.57
C GLY A 136 -7.75 14.20 1.94
N PRO A 137 -8.23 14.76 3.06
CA PRO A 137 -9.63 14.64 3.47
C PRO A 137 -10.62 15.39 2.56
N THR A 138 -10.25 16.59 2.15
CA THR A 138 -11.17 17.56 1.49
C THR A 138 -10.78 17.88 0.05
N CYS A 139 -9.54 17.57 -0.34
CA CYS A 139 -9.00 17.80 -1.67
C CYS A 139 -7.81 16.85 -1.92
N GLY A 140 -7.53 16.56 -3.19
CA GLY A 140 -6.34 15.85 -3.64
C GLY A 140 -5.40 16.76 -4.40
N ASN A 141 -4.18 16.33 -4.67
CA ASN A 141 -3.23 17.11 -5.46
C ASN A 141 -2.55 16.24 -6.52
N VAL A 142 -2.30 16.83 -7.68
CA VAL A 142 -1.32 16.36 -8.66
C VAL A 142 -0.09 17.24 -8.54
N LEU A 143 1.08 16.64 -8.36
CA LEU A 143 2.36 17.36 -8.34
C LEU A 143 3.22 16.87 -9.50
N HIS A 144 3.90 17.81 -10.17
CA HIS A 144 4.98 17.48 -11.09
C HIS A 144 6.19 16.93 -10.32
N VAL A 145 6.92 16.06 -10.99
CA VAL A 145 8.10 15.39 -10.46
C VAL A 145 9.28 15.65 -11.39
N ASP A 146 10.46 15.89 -10.83
CA ASP A 146 11.69 15.90 -11.61
C ASP A 146 11.96 14.47 -12.15
N PRO A 147 12.01 14.25 -13.47
CA PRO A 147 12.12 12.91 -14.04
C PRO A 147 13.48 12.24 -13.75
N ALA A 148 14.53 13.02 -13.49
CA ALA A 148 15.89 12.52 -13.27
C ALA A 148 16.12 12.14 -11.80
N THR A 149 15.64 12.97 -10.87
CA THR A 149 15.87 12.81 -9.43
C THR A 149 14.69 12.20 -8.70
N GLY A 150 13.48 12.31 -9.25
CA GLY A 150 12.25 11.97 -8.56
C GLY A 150 11.81 13.04 -7.55
N ALA A 151 12.48 14.18 -7.40
CA ALA A 151 12.07 15.20 -6.43
C ALA A 151 10.69 15.79 -6.78
N LEU A 152 9.87 16.08 -5.76
CA LEU A 152 8.61 16.83 -5.94
C LEU A 152 8.92 18.27 -6.36
N LEU A 153 8.16 18.78 -7.32
CA LEU A 153 8.28 20.15 -7.82
C LEU A 153 7.10 21.01 -7.33
N THR A 154 6.14 21.29 -8.20
CA THR A 154 5.01 22.17 -7.93
C THR A 154 3.71 21.41 -7.97
N VAL A 155 2.70 21.88 -7.21
CA VAL A 155 1.31 21.47 -7.40
C VAL A 155 0.88 21.89 -8.81
N ALA A 156 0.57 20.90 -9.64
CA ALA A 156 0.05 21.07 -11.00
C ALA A 156 -1.48 21.24 -10.98
N GLN A 157 -2.15 20.56 -10.05
CA GLN A 157 -3.61 20.61 -9.93
C GLN A 157 -4.05 20.36 -8.48
N ASP A 158 -5.03 21.15 -8.02
CA ASP A 158 -5.86 20.83 -6.86
C ASP A 158 -7.12 20.10 -7.34
N ILE A 159 -7.39 18.93 -6.78
CA ILE A 159 -8.52 18.06 -7.14
C ILE A 159 -9.64 18.29 -6.12
N PRO A 160 -10.73 19.00 -6.47
CA PRO A 160 -11.84 19.17 -5.57
C PRO A 160 -12.66 17.87 -5.47
N TYR A 161 -12.91 17.40 -4.24
CA TYR A 161 -13.79 16.24 -4.01
C TYR A 161 -15.28 16.61 -3.90
N PHE A 162 -15.60 17.90 -3.98
CA PHE A 162 -16.98 18.36 -4.02
C PHE A 162 -17.41 18.53 -5.46
N SER A 163 -18.23 17.61 -5.94
CA SER A 163 -18.89 17.69 -7.23
C SER A 163 -20.40 17.71 -6.99
N ALA A 164 -21.10 18.73 -7.50
CA ALA A 164 -22.57 18.79 -7.44
C ALA A 164 -23.22 17.56 -8.09
N THR A 165 -22.55 16.96 -9.07
CA THR A 165 -22.93 15.70 -9.73
C THR A 165 -22.77 14.45 -8.87
N ALA A 166 -21.97 14.48 -7.80
CA ALA A 166 -21.76 13.32 -6.91
C ALA A 166 -22.71 13.30 -5.69
N GLY A 167 -23.43 14.39 -5.41
CA GLY A 167 -24.39 14.45 -4.29
C GLY A 167 -23.80 14.24 -2.89
N LEU A 168 -22.47 14.38 -2.73
CA LEU A 168 -21.75 14.08 -1.51
C LEU A 168 -21.76 15.26 -0.53
N THR A 169 -22.04 14.98 0.74
CA THR A 169 -22.06 15.97 1.83
C THR A 169 -20.80 15.93 2.71
N SER A 170 -19.99 14.87 2.61
CA SER A 170 -18.70 14.71 3.28
C SER A 170 -17.80 13.74 2.50
N THR A 171 -16.51 14.06 2.41
CA THR A 171 -15.49 13.27 1.70
C THR A 171 -14.35 12.92 2.64
N LEU A 172 -13.70 11.78 2.40
CA LEU A 172 -12.45 11.34 2.99
C LEU A 172 -11.78 10.39 2.00
N MET A 173 -11.04 10.94 1.04
CA MET A 173 -10.28 10.15 0.09
C MET A 173 -9.13 9.48 0.83
N HIS A 174 -9.21 8.16 1.01
CA HIS A 174 -8.26 7.44 1.87
C HIS A 174 -7.29 6.56 1.09
N GLY A 175 -7.62 6.17 -0.13
CA GLY A 175 -6.78 5.31 -0.95
C GLY A 175 -6.84 5.68 -2.42
N MET A 176 -5.74 5.45 -3.12
CA MET A 176 -5.67 5.65 -4.57
C MET A 176 -4.85 4.56 -5.24
N ALA A 177 -5.15 4.27 -6.49
CA ALA A 177 -4.33 3.39 -7.33
C ALA A 177 -4.36 3.85 -8.78
N LEU A 178 -3.22 3.79 -9.46
CA LEU A 178 -3.14 3.98 -10.89
C LEU A 178 -3.47 2.67 -11.61
N SER A 179 -4.19 2.77 -12.72
CA SER A 179 -4.17 1.72 -13.74
C SER A 179 -2.73 1.46 -14.23
N ALA A 180 -2.42 0.22 -14.58
CA ALA A 180 -1.06 -0.13 -14.97
C ALA A 180 -0.59 0.52 -16.28
N ASP A 181 -1.50 0.94 -17.16
CA ASP A 181 -1.16 1.74 -18.34
C ASP A 181 -1.02 3.24 -18.04
N GLY A 182 -1.34 3.66 -16.81
CA GLY A 182 -1.22 5.04 -16.32
C GLY A 182 -2.32 5.97 -16.82
N LYS A 183 -3.37 5.46 -17.49
CA LYS A 183 -4.42 6.30 -18.10
C LYS A 183 -5.55 6.67 -17.16
N PHE A 184 -5.72 5.89 -16.10
CA PHE A 184 -6.73 6.12 -15.08
C PHE A 184 -6.13 6.12 -13.67
N LEU A 185 -6.65 6.99 -12.82
CA LEU A 185 -6.45 6.97 -11.37
C LEU A 185 -7.79 6.65 -10.70
N TYR A 186 -7.77 5.66 -9.81
CA TYR A 186 -8.90 5.31 -8.96
C TYR A 186 -8.68 5.91 -7.58
N GLY A 187 -9.68 6.59 -7.04
CA GLY A 187 -9.71 7.07 -5.67
C GLY A 187 -10.88 6.46 -4.92
N VAL A 188 -10.72 6.13 -3.65
CA VAL A 188 -11.80 5.61 -2.81
C VAL A 188 -12.10 6.54 -1.64
N ASP A 189 -13.36 6.96 -1.58
CA ASP A 189 -13.88 7.90 -0.59
C ASP A 189 -14.61 7.14 0.52
N THR A 190 -13.95 7.04 1.67
CA THR A 190 -14.44 6.28 2.83
C THR A 190 -15.70 6.90 3.42
N ARG A 191 -15.79 8.23 3.45
CA ARG A 191 -16.97 8.94 4.01
C ARG A 191 -18.07 9.16 3.00
N GLY A 192 -17.69 9.49 1.77
CA GLY A 192 -18.61 9.61 0.64
C GLY A 192 -19.18 8.27 0.19
N ASN A 193 -18.62 7.14 0.68
CA ASN A 193 -19.00 5.78 0.31
C ASN A 193 -19.00 5.62 -1.22
N SER A 194 -17.91 6.00 -1.88
CA SER A 194 -17.81 6.00 -3.34
C SER A 194 -16.42 5.65 -3.87
N ILE A 195 -16.38 5.20 -5.12
CA ILE A 195 -15.19 4.86 -5.91
C ILE A 195 -15.15 5.84 -7.09
N TRP A 196 -14.13 6.69 -7.10
CA TRP A 196 -13.91 7.72 -8.10
C TRP A 196 -12.95 7.21 -9.18
N THR A 197 -13.27 7.53 -10.42
CA THR A 197 -12.43 7.25 -11.59
C THR A 197 -12.05 8.56 -12.24
N TYR A 198 -10.75 8.79 -12.39
CA TYR A 198 -10.20 9.93 -13.09
C TYR A 198 -9.43 9.47 -14.32
N ALA A 199 -9.59 10.16 -15.45
CA ALA A 199 -8.68 10.05 -16.59
C ALA A 199 -7.43 10.86 -16.30
N VAL A 200 -6.26 10.32 -16.66
CA VAL A 200 -4.96 10.94 -16.50
C VAL A 200 -4.54 11.54 -17.83
N HIS A 201 -4.29 12.84 -17.87
CA HIS A 201 -3.81 13.52 -19.05
C HIS A 201 -2.37 13.09 -19.38
N ASN A 202 -2.17 12.52 -20.57
CA ASN A 202 -0.92 11.83 -20.95
C ASN A 202 0.33 12.72 -21.03
N LYS A 203 0.19 14.05 -21.03
CA LYS A 203 1.33 15.00 -21.08
C LYS A 203 1.58 15.71 -19.77
N THR A 204 0.54 15.96 -18.97
CA THR A 204 0.65 16.78 -17.74
C THR A 204 0.45 15.96 -16.47
N GLY A 205 -0.16 14.78 -16.56
CA GLY A 205 -0.53 13.97 -15.40
C GLY A 205 -1.75 14.51 -14.66
N GLU A 206 -2.34 15.62 -15.12
CA GLU A 206 -3.57 16.17 -14.52
C GLU A 206 -4.76 15.21 -14.68
N LEU A 207 -5.69 15.31 -13.75
CA LEU A 207 -6.84 14.44 -13.63
C LEU A 207 -8.13 15.11 -14.13
N GLU A 208 -8.91 14.36 -14.89
CA GLU A 208 -10.28 14.70 -15.27
C GLU A 208 -11.25 13.67 -14.67
N LEU A 209 -12.29 14.12 -13.98
CA LEU A 209 -13.28 13.21 -13.39
C LEU A 209 -14.08 12.50 -14.48
N VAL A 210 -14.04 11.17 -14.49
CA VAL A 210 -14.80 10.31 -15.42
C VAL A 210 -16.07 9.76 -14.80
N ASP A 211 -15.99 9.33 -13.54
CA ASP A 211 -17.11 8.76 -12.79
C ASP A 211 -16.88 8.83 -11.27
N ALA A 212 -17.97 8.79 -10.51
CA ALA A 212 -17.99 8.64 -9.06
C ALA A 212 -19.07 7.61 -8.69
N MET A 213 -18.70 6.34 -8.73
CA MET A 213 -19.61 5.23 -8.49
C MET A 213 -19.85 5.07 -6.98
N SER A 214 -21.10 4.98 -6.54
CA SER A 214 -21.41 4.64 -5.14
C SER A 214 -20.88 3.25 -4.76
N GLY A 215 -20.47 3.09 -3.51
CA GLY A 215 -20.11 1.80 -2.93
C GLY A 215 -21.27 0.80 -3.00
N PRO A 216 -20.99 -0.51 -2.89
CA PRO A 216 -21.93 -1.58 -3.21
C PRO A 216 -23.15 -1.59 -2.29
N VAL A 217 -22.99 -1.10 -1.05
CA VAL A 217 -24.08 -0.89 -0.09
C VAL A 217 -23.85 0.41 0.70
N PRO A 218 -24.90 1.02 1.27
CA PRO A 218 -24.74 2.14 2.20
C PRO A 218 -23.82 1.77 3.36
N GLY A 219 -22.86 2.65 3.68
CA GLY A 219 -21.93 2.45 4.79
C GLY A 219 -20.84 1.40 4.55
N SER A 220 -20.66 0.93 3.31
CA SER A 220 -19.57 0.00 2.98
C SER A 220 -18.16 0.61 3.17
N ASN A 221 -18.05 1.93 2.99
CA ASN A 221 -16.88 2.77 3.24
C ASN A 221 -15.60 2.27 2.53
N PRO A 222 -15.49 2.40 1.19
CA PRO A 222 -14.27 2.12 0.44
C PRO A 222 -13.04 2.81 1.06
N ARG A 223 -11.99 2.04 1.38
CA ARG A 223 -10.80 2.55 2.09
C ARG A 223 -9.57 2.61 1.23
N HIS A 224 -9.02 1.45 0.85
CA HIS A 224 -7.87 1.34 -0.04
C HIS A 224 -8.25 0.53 -1.29
N VAL A 225 -7.44 0.69 -2.34
CA VAL A 225 -7.74 0.17 -3.66
C VAL A 225 -6.46 -0.30 -4.34
N ALA A 226 -6.53 -1.40 -5.07
CA ALA A 226 -5.46 -1.91 -5.92
C ALA A 226 -5.98 -2.23 -7.33
N THR A 227 -5.11 -2.12 -8.32
CA THR A 227 -5.42 -2.44 -9.73
C THR A 227 -4.68 -3.70 -10.16
N HIS A 228 -5.35 -4.54 -10.96
CA HIS A 228 -4.65 -5.64 -11.62
C HIS A 228 -3.80 -5.09 -12.79
N PRO A 229 -2.55 -5.55 -13.00
CA PRO A 229 -1.70 -5.04 -14.08
C PRO A 229 -2.22 -5.34 -15.48
N GLY A 230 -3.06 -6.38 -15.63
CA GLY A 230 -3.80 -6.64 -16.87
C GLY A 230 -4.94 -5.64 -17.14
N GLY A 231 -5.25 -4.74 -16.20
CA GLY A 231 -6.23 -3.66 -16.35
C GLY A 231 -7.71 -4.08 -16.28
N GLY A 232 -8.01 -5.37 -16.15
CA GLY A 232 -9.38 -5.89 -16.17
C GLY A 232 -10.12 -5.84 -14.83
N TYR A 233 -9.41 -5.64 -13.71
CA TYR A 233 -9.98 -5.72 -12.36
C TYR A 233 -9.45 -4.63 -11.43
N LEU A 234 -10.34 -4.16 -10.56
CA LEU A 234 -10.11 -3.28 -9.44
C LEU A 234 -10.49 -4.02 -8.15
N TYR A 235 -9.67 -3.89 -7.11
CA TYR A 235 -9.91 -4.51 -5.81
C TYR A 235 -10.00 -3.43 -4.73
N VAL A 236 -11.05 -3.45 -3.93
CA VAL A 236 -11.32 -2.41 -2.93
C VAL A 236 -11.60 -3.07 -1.60
N VAL A 237 -10.91 -2.63 -0.55
CA VAL A 237 -11.28 -2.99 0.82
C VAL A 237 -12.32 -2.02 1.35
N LEU A 238 -13.37 -2.58 1.92
CA LEU A 238 -14.55 -1.87 2.40
C LEU A 238 -14.50 -1.81 3.93
N GLU A 239 -14.12 -0.66 4.48
CA GLU A 239 -13.85 -0.47 5.91
C GLU A 239 -15.08 -0.78 6.78
N GLY A 240 -16.27 -0.38 6.32
CA GLY A 240 -17.52 -0.59 7.04
C GLY A 240 -18.09 -1.99 6.85
N ALA A 241 -17.86 -2.59 5.68
CA ALA A 241 -18.38 -3.93 5.35
C ALA A 241 -17.45 -5.08 5.77
N ASN A 242 -16.21 -4.79 6.20
CA ASN A 242 -15.19 -5.81 6.52
C ASN A 242 -14.97 -6.82 5.39
N ALA A 243 -14.90 -6.32 4.15
CA ALA A 243 -14.82 -7.15 2.95
C ALA A 243 -13.80 -6.62 1.94
N LEU A 244 -13.17 -7.54 1.23
CA LEU A 244 -12.49 -7.26 -0.04
C LEU A 244 -13.53 -7.40 -1.15
N THR A 245 -13.66 -6.41 -2.02
CA THR A 245 -14.61 -6.44 -3.16
C THR A 245 -13.89 -6.19 -4.47
N GLN A 246 -14.10 -7.07 -5.44
CA GLN A 246 -13.59 -6.90 -6.79
C GLN A 246 -14.64 -6.32 -7.74
N TYR A 247 -14.17 -5.54 -8.70
CA TYR A 247 -14.97 -4.97 -9.78
C TYR A 247 -14.27 -5.24 -11.11
N LYS A 248 -15.03 -5.66 -12.13
CA LYS A 248 -14.52 -5.65 -13.51
C LYS A 248 -14.38 -4.21 -13.97
N VAL A 249 -13.32 -3.92 -14.72
CA VAL A 249 -13.07 -2.60 -15.30
C VAL A 249 -13.47 -2.60 -16.77
N GLU A 250 -14.32 -1.67 -17.15
CA GLU A 250 -14.73 -1.43 -18.53
C GLU A 250 -13.55 -0.93 -19.36
N LYS A 251 -13.23 -1.65 -20.44
CA LYS A 251 -12.16 -1.26 -21.36
C LYS A 251 -12.48 0.08 -22.02
N GLY A 252 -11.50 0.97 -22.08
CA GLY A 252 -11.60 2.27 -22.75
C GLY A 252 -12.13 3.41 -21.88
N THR A 253 -13.08 3.14 -20.98
CA THR A 253 -13.60 4.15 -20.03
C THR A 253 -12.90 4.10 -18.68
N GLY A 254 -12.29 2.95 -18.34
CA GLY A 254 -11.69 2.73 -17.02
C GLY A 254 -12.72 2.62 -15.91
N ARG A 255 -14.02 2.55 -16.21
CA ARG A 255 -15.06 2.54 -15.17
C ARG A 255 -15.15 1.16 -14.51
N PRO A 256 -15.17 1.07 -13.16
CA PRO A 256 -15.56 -0.17 -12.51
C PRO A 256 -17.04 -0.46 -12.76
N ALA A 257 -17.37 -1.69 -13.12
CA ALA A 257 -18.76 -2.16 -13.23
C ALA A 257 -19.42 -2.18 -11.85
N ARG A 258 -20.73 -1.92 -11.79
CA ARG A 258 -21.50 -2.00 -10.52
C ARG A 258 -21.59 -3.41 -9.97
N GLU A 259 -21.60 -4.41 -10.85
CA GLU A 259 -21.55 -5.81 -10.48
C GLU A 259 -20.21 -6.11 -9.81
N SER A 260 -20.28 -6.68 -8.61
CA SER A 260 -19.10 -6.91 -7.78
C SER A 260 -19.19 -8.24 -7.06
N VAL A 261 -18.03 -8.74 -6.64
CA VAL A 261 -17.92 -9.96 -5.83
C VAL A 261 -17.12 -9.65 -4.59
N SER A 262 -17.68 -9.97 -3.42
CA SER A 262 -17.09 -9.65 -2.12
C SER A 262 -16.64 -10.90 -1.38
N TRP A 263 -15.54 -10.78 -0.65
CA TRP A 263 -14.94 -11.80 0.19
C TRP A 263 -14.76 -11.27 1.61
N PRO A 264 -15.07 -12.06 2.65
CA PRO A 264 -14.98 -11.59 4.03
C PRO A 264 -13.52 -11.41 4.45
N LEU A 265 -13.25 -10.35 5.21
CA LEU A 265 -11.95 -10.14 5.86
C LEU A 265 -11.99 -10.46 7.36
N ILE A 266 -13.13 -10.88 7.90
CA ILE A 266 -13.24 -11.42 9.27
C ILE A 266 -13.85 -12.83 9.24
N LYS A 267 -13.57 -13.62 10.29
CA LYS A 267 -14.17 -14.95 10.44
C LYS A 267 -15.71 -14.84 10.58
N PRO A 268 -16.49 -15.81 10.05
CA PRO A 268 -17.94 -15.84 10.19
C PRO A 268 -18.38 -15.81 11.67
N GLY A 269 -19.50 -15.14 11.94
CA GLY A 269 -20.10 -15.05 13.29
C GLY A 269 -19.48 -13.99 14.20
N LEU A 270 -18.45 -13.27 13.74
CA LEU A 270 -17.88 -12.13 14.48
C LEU A 270 -18.70 -10.85 14.29
N ASN A 271 -18.66 -9.98 15.30
CA ASN A 271 -19.31 -8.66 15.23
C ASN A 271 -18.50 -7.71 14.34
N LEU A 272 -19.05 -7.36 13.16
CA LEU A 272 -18.43 -6.43 12.20
C LEU A 272 -17.96 -5.12 12.84
N SER A 273 -18.64 -4.62 13.87
CA SER A 273 -18.27 -3.33 14.47
C SER A 273 -16.93 -3.35 15.21
N ALA A 274 -16.37 -4.52 15.53
CA ALA A 274 -15.09 -4.63 16.25
C ALA A 274 -13.86 -4.66 15.33
N TRP A 275 -14.05 -4.70 14.01
CA TRP A 275 -12.99 -4.68 13.01
C TRP A 275 -13.22 -3.62 11.93
N TRP A 276 -12.15 -3.32 11.22
CA TRP A 276 -12.12 -2.39 10.10
C TRP A 276 -10.91 -2.68 9.20
N PRO A 277 -11.11 -3.00 7.90
CA PRO A 277 -10.05 -3.18 6.92
C PRO A 277 -9.02 -2.06 6.91
N ASP A 278 -7.81 -2.41 6.49
CA ASP A 278 -6.75 -1.44 6.28
C ASP A 278 -6.27 -1.44 4.83
N GLU A 279 -5.59 -2.50 4.40
CA GLU A 279 -4.81 -2.48 3.17
C GLU A 279 -5.24 -3.54 2.15
N VAL A 280 -4.99 -3.26 0.87
CA VAL A 280 -5.04 -4.23 -0.24
C VAL A 280 -3.91 -4.01 -1.23
N MET A 281 -3.10 -5.05 -1.48
CA MET A 281 -1.92 -4.95 -2.35
C MET A 281 -1.74 -6.21 -3.18
N ILE A 282 -1.34 -6.04 -4.44
CA ILE A 282 -1.12 -7.16 -5.37
C ILE A 282 0.33 -7.68 -5.26
N SER A 283 0.51 -9.00 -5.35
CA SER A 283 1.84 -9.62 -5.45
C SER A 283 2.56 -9.23 -6.74
N PRO A 284 3.91 -9.28 -6.80
CA PRO A 284 4.69 -8.92 -7.99
C PRO A 284 4.25 -9.65 -9.27
N SER A 285 3.95 -10.95 -9.18
CA SER A 285 3.52 -11.76 -10.32
C SER A 285 2.06 -11.56 -10.73
N ALA A 286 1.30 -10.76 -9.97
CA ALA A 286 -0.13 -10.59 -10.09
C ALA A 286 -0.97 -11.87 -9.95
N LYS A 287 -0.42 -12.92 -9.35
CA LYS A 287 -1.15 -14.17 -9.06
C LYS A 287 -1.84 -14.15 -7.71
N TYR A 288 -1.41 -13.28 -6.80
CA TYR A 288 -1.98 -13.16 -5.48
C TYR A 288 -2.35 -11.71 -5.16
N LEU A 289 -3.34 -11.58 -4.30
CA LEU A 289 -3.77 -10.32 -3.71
C LEU A 289 -3.76 -10.49 -2.21
N TRP A 290 -3.22 -9.51 -1.51
CA TRP A 290 -3.15 -9.46 -0.06
C TRP A 290 -4.15 -8.44 0.44
N ALA A 291 -4.81 -8.75 1.56
CA ALA A 291 -5.63 -7.78 2.26
C ALA A 291 -5.55 -7.98 3.77
N THR A 292 -5.70 -6.88 4.50
CA THR A 292 -5.67 -6.88 5.96
C THR A 292 -6.87 -6.14 6.55
N ASN A 293 -7.14 -6.42 7.82
CA ASN A 293 -7.96 -5.56 8.66
C ASN A 293 -7.35 -5.40 10.04
N ARG A 294 -7.84 -4.40 10.76
CA ARG A 294 -7.47 -4.13 12.14
C ARG A 294 -8.59 -4.54 13.08
N GLY A 295 -8.24 -4.79 14.33
CA GLY A 295 -9.20 -4.68 15.44
C GLY A 295 -9.37 -3.21 15.86
N ARG A 296 -10.56 -2.84 16.34
CA ARG A 296 -10.81 -1.47 16.83
C ARG A 296 -10.24 -1.18 18.22
N GLN A 297 -9.86 -2.22 18.95
CA GLN A 297 -9.36 -2.11 20.32
C GLN A 297 -8.10 -2.95 20.47
N ALA A 298 -7.16 -2.46 21.29
CA ALA A 298 -5.99 -3.23 21.67
C ALA A 298 -6.40 -4.61 22.21
N GLY A 299 -5.67 -5.65 21.81
CA GLY A 299 -5.99 -7.04 22.15
C GLY A 299 -7.06 -7.72 21.30
N THR A 300 -7.85 -6.96 20.51
CA THR A 300 -8.70 -7.55 19.45
C THR A 300 -7.84 -7.74 18.20
N LYS A 301 -7.35 -8.95 17.95
CA LYS A 301 -6.45 -9.20 16.81
C LYS A 301 -7.10 -8.85 15.48
N GLY A 302 -6.33 -8.20 14.60
CA GLY A 302 -6.69 -8.03 13.20
C GLY A 302 -6.56 -9.32 12.40
N PHE A 303 -6.70 -9.21 11.10
CA PHE A 303 -6.59 -10.34 10.17
C PHE A 303 -5.72 -9.99 8.95
N ILE A 304 -5.05 -11.01 8.42
CA ILE A 304 -4.34 -10.99 7.15
C ILE A 304 -4.86 -12.14 6.28
N SER A 305 -5.03 -11.88 4.99
CA SER A 305 -5.55 -12.83 4.01
C SER A 305 -4.81 -12.70 2.68
N ALA A 306 -4.61 -13.83 2.00
CA ALA A 306 -4.19 -13.86 0.60
C ALA A 306 -5.29 -14.50 -0.26
N PHE A 307 -5.41 -14.02 -1.49
CA PHE A 307 -6.37 -14.47 -2.48
C PHE A 307 -5.63 -14.90 -3.74
N ARG A 308 -6.07 -15.99 -4.38
CA ARG A 308 -5.58 -16.41 -5.69
C ARG A 308 -6.34 -15.65 -6.78
N LEU A 309 -5.59 -15.08 -7.71
CA LEU A 309 -6.11 -14.41 -8.90
C LEU A 309 -6.03 -15.34 -10.10
N ALA A 310 -7.08 -15.32 -10.91
CA ALA A 310 -7.19 -16.07 -12.14
C ALA A 310 -6.11 -15.63 -13.14
N VAL A 311 -5.76 -16.55 -14.04
CA VAL A 311 -4.90 -16.31 -15.20
C VAL A 311 -5.69 -16.54 -16.51
N GLY A 312 -5.16 -16.08 -17.63
CA GLY A 312 -5.81 -16.24 -18.95
C GLY A 312 -6.92 -15.22 -19.22
N GLU A 313 -8.05 -15.66 -19.77
CA GLU A 313 -9.12 -14.76 -20.25
C GLU A 313 -9.76 -13.91 -19.14
N ASN A 314 -9.82 -14.44 -17.91
CA ASN A 314 -10.34 -13.75 -16.73
C ASN A 314 -9.22 -13.24 -15.81
N ALA A 315 -8.01 -13.00 -16.34
CA ALA A 315 -6.85 -12.65 -15.54
C ALA A 315 -7.14 -11.49 -14.56
N GLY A 316 -6.95 -11.76 -13.26
CA GLY A 316 -7.26 -10.83 -12.17
C GLY A 316 -8.58 -11.08 -11.44
N ALA A 317 -9.45 -11.98 -11.90
CA ALA A 317 -10.59 -12.37 -11.06
C ALA A 317 -10.10 -13.11 -9.82
N VAL A 318 -10.57 -12.76 -8.63
CA VAL A 318 -10.36 -13.55 -7.41
C VAL A 318 -11.08 -14.89 -7.55
N GLU A 319 -10.29 -15.97 -7.57
CA GLU A 319 -10.81 -17.35 -7.65
C GLU A 319 -11.10 -17.92 -6.27
N LYS A 320 -10.24 -17.59 -5.30
CA LYS A 320 -10.26 -18.22 -3.98
C LYS A 320 -9.58 -17.36 -2.92
N GLN A 321 -10.20 -17.24 -1.75
CA GLN A 321 -9.53 -16.84 -0.51
C GLN A 321 -8.73 -18.03 0.04
N LEU A 322 -7.40 -17.90 0.10
CA LEU A 322 -6.49 -18.99 0.45
C LEU A 322 -6.50 -19.25 1.96
N PHE A 323 -6.43 -18.19 2.75
CA PHE A 323 -6.56 -18.24 4.20
C PHE A 323 -7.12 -16.94 4.75
N LEU A 324 -7.51 -16.98 6.02
CA LEU A 324 -7.80 -15.81 6.84
C LEU A 324 -7.25 -16.02 8.24
N SER A 325 -6.09 -15.44 8.50
CA SER A 325 -5.31 -15.66 9.73
C SER A 325 -5.32 -14.42 10.61
N GLU A 326 -5.31 -14.62 11.93
CA GLU A 326 -5.17 -13.50 12.87
C GLU A 326 -3.76 -12.90 12.79
N THR A 327 -3.67 -11.58 12.82
CA THR A 327 -2.40 -10.87 13.01
C THR A 327 -1.97 -10.91 14.48
N THR A 328 -0.72 -10.53 14.74
CA THR A 328 -0.10 -10.61 16.07
C THR A 328 -0.82 -9.73 17.12
N THR A 329 -1.34 -8.59 16.68
CA THR A 329 -2.04 -7.56 17.46
C THR A 329 -3.29 -7.10 16.72
N SER A 330 -3.98 -6.07 17.23
CA SER A 330 -5.04 -5.38 16.49
C SER A 330 -4.55 -4.65 15.24
N GLY A 331 -3.24 -4.39 15.12
CA GLY A 331 -2.67 -3.50 14.11
C GLY A 331 -2.73 -2.02 14.49
N GLY A 332 -3.52 -1.65 15.52
CA GLY A 332 -3.73 -0.27 15.94
C GLY A 332 -4.33 0.58 14.81
N SER A 333 -3.61 1.61 14.38
CA SER A 333 -3.97 2.46 13.25
C SER A 333 -3.47 1.93 11.89
N ALA A 334 -2.59 0.92 11.89
CA ALA A 334 -1.98 0.33 10.68
C ALA A 334 -2.49 -1.09 10.39
N ASN A 335 -1.64 -2.12 10.47
CA ASN A 335 -1.83 -3.41 9.80
C ASN A 335 -1.68 -3.34 8.27
N ALA A 336 -0.94 -2.35 7.77
CA ALA A 336 -0.67 -2.22 6.35
C ALA A 336 0.25 -3.37 5.88
N VAL A 337 -0.08 -3.96 4.73
CA VAL A 337 0.69 -5.05 4.13
C VAL A 337 1.38 -4.59 2.85
N THR A 338 2.66 -4.92 2.70
CA THR A 338 3.45 -4.57 1.51
C THR A 338 4.17 -5.81 0.97
N PRO A 339 3.70 -6.41 -0.13
CA PRO A 339 4.39 -7.52 -0.78
C PRO A 339 5.82 -7.17 -1.22
N ALA A 340 6.74 -8.11 -1.03
CA ALA A 340 8.13 -7.96 -1.46
C ALA A 340 8.23 -7.97 -2.99
N PRO A 341 8.92 -7.02 -3.64
CA PRO A 341 9.03 -6.98 -5.10
C PRO A 341 9.85 -8.14 -5.67
N PHE A 342 10.75 -8.71 -4.88
CA PHE A 342 11.67 -9.79 -5.26
C PHE A 342 11.12 -11.20 -5.02
N SER A 343 9.95 -11.36 -4.38
CA SER A 343 9.43 -12.68 -3.99
C SER A 343 7.91 -12.71 -3.88
N GLU A 344 7.32 -13.86 -4.23
CA GLU A 344 5.90 -14.14 -3.96
C GLU A 344 5.64 -14.62 -2.52
N GLU A 345 6.71 -14.95 -1.79
CA GLU A 345 6.61 -15.54 -0.47
C GLU A 345 6.54 -14.48 0.63
N PHE A 346 7.20 -13.34 0.48
CA PHE A 346 7.37 -12.41 1.59
C PHE A 346 6.47 -11.18 1.47
N VAL A 347 5.87 -10.81 2.60
CA VAL A 347 5.17 -9.53 2.76
C VAL A 347 5.60 -8.87 4.06
N ALA A 348 5.80 -7.56 4.04
CA ALA A 348 5.96 -6.77 5.25
C ALA A 348 4.60 -6.41 5.84
N LEU A 349 4.49 -6.36 7.16
CA LEU A 349 3.30 -5.93 7.89
C LEU A 349 3.72 -4.97 9.01
N THR A 350 3.04 -3.83 9.10
CA THR A 350 3.30 -2.79 10.12
C THR A 350 2.22 -2.78 11.20
N ASP A 351 2.60 -2.45 12.43
CA ASP A 351 1.69 -2.35 13.57
C ASP A 351 1.96 -1.08 14.37
N THR A 352 0.91 -0.48 14.94
CA THR A 352 1.04 0.62 15.91
C THR A 352 0.55 0.29 17.31
N GLU A 353 -0.01 -0.90 17.58
CA GLU A 353 -0.42 -1.27 18.95
C GLU A 353 0.80 -1.46 19.85
N LYS A 354 1.82 -2.14 19.32
CA LYS A 354 3.10 -2.43 19.97
C LYS A 354 4.29 -1.82 19.23
N GLY A 355 4.10 -1.40 17.98
CA GLY A 355 5.11 -0.68 17.21
C GLY A 355 6.19 -1.60 16.66
N PHE A 356 5.80 -2.52 15.79
CA PHE A 356 6.72 -3.43 15.12
C PHE A 356 6.55 -3.40 13.59
N VAL A 357 7.55 -3.96 12.92
CA VAL A 357 7.42 -4.46 11.57
C VAL A 357 7.67 -5.97 11.59
N GLN A 358 6.80 -6.72 10.92
CA GLN A 358 6.92 -8.16 10.73
C GLN A 358 7.13 -8.48 9.26
N ILE A 359 7.96 -9.48 8.96
CA ILE A 359 7.94 -10.17 7.67
C ILE A 359 7.13 -11.45 7.84
N TRP A 360 6.12 -11.59 7.01
CA TRP A 360 5.30 -12.80 6.88
C TRP A 360 5.76 -13.58 5.66
N ARG A 361 5.83 -14.91 5.79
CA ARG A 361 6.12 -15.83 4.69
C ARG A 361 4.87 -16.62 4.32
N PHE A 362 4.54 -16.60 3.04
CA PHE A 362 3.45 -17.32 2.41
C PHE A 362 3.91 -18.71 1.96
N ASP A 363 3.14 -19.73 2.33
CA ASP A 363 3.27 -21.10 1.85
C ASP A 363 2.07 -21.40 0.95
N ALA A 364 2.28 -21.32 -0.37
CA ALA A 364 1.24 -21.53 -1.36
C ALA A 364 0.68 -22.96 -1.37
N ALA A 365 1.49 -23.95 -0.99
CA ALA A 365 1.07 -25.36 -0.96
C ALA A 365 0.16 -25.64 0.24
N LYS A 366 0.45 -25.01 1.38
CA LYS A 366 -0.40 -25.09 2.59
C LYS A 366 -1.53 -24.07 2.60
N GLU A 367 -1.55 -23.15 1.63
CA GLU A 367 -2.46 -22.01 1.59
C GLU A 367 -2.47 -21.28 2.95
N SER A 368 -1.29 -20.93 3.46
CA SER A 368 -1.14 -20.31 4.79
C SER A 368 0.01 -19.31 4.79
N ALA A 369 0.03 -18.40 5.77
CA ALA A 369 1.16 -17.52 6.00
C ALA A 369 1.44 -17.36 7.49
N GLY A 370 2.69 -17.10 7.85
CA GLY A 370 3.12 -16.87 9.23
C GLY A 370 4.31 -15.94 9.33
N VAL A 371 4.49 -15.35 10.52
CA VAL A 371 5.63 -14.47 10.83
C VAL A 371 6.92 -15.27 10.80
N VAL A 372 7.92 -14.76 10.08
CA VAL A 372 9.28 -15.33 10.02
C VAL A 372 10.35 -14.40 10.58
N ALA A 373 10.09 -13.10 10.61
CA ALA A 373 10.98 -12.09 11.18
C ALA A 373 10.17 -10.96 11.80
N GLU A 374 10.70 -10.34 12.86
CA GLU A 374 10.09 -9.18 13.51
C GLU A 374 11.20 -8.25 14.02
N VAL A 375 10.94 -6.94 13.93
CA VAL A 375 11.69 -5.93 14.65
C VAL A 375 10.72 -5.02 15.40
N ALA A 376 10.89 -4.92 16.71
CA ALA A 376 10.19 -3.94 17.53
C ALA A 376 10.94 -2.59 17.45
N ILE A 377 10.22 -1.52 17.15
CA ILE A 377 10.79 -0.18 17.07
C ILE A 377 10.59 0.50 18.43
N GLN A 378 11.71 0.75 19.11
CA GLN A 378 11.72 1.23 20.50
C GLN A 378 10.88 2.50 20.68
N GLY A 379 10.10 2.54 21.77
CA GLY A 379 9.23 3.66 22.11
C GLY A 379 7.78 3.52 21.63
N GLY A 380 7.44 2.49 20.84
CA GLY A 380 6.06 2.18 20.44
C GLY A 380 5.41 3.22 19.51
N LYS A 381 6.20 4.13 18.93
CA LYS A 381 5.71 5.26 18.13
C LYS A 381 5.70 5.00 16.61
N CYS A 382 6.07 3.78 16.23
CA CYS A 382 5.96 3.19 14.89
C CYS A 382 4.70 2.30 14.84
N CYS A 383 4.19 1.81 13.71
CA CYS A 383 4.62 1.95 12.33
C CYS A 383 3.42 2.21 11.41
N ALA A 384 3.55 3.14 10.46
CA ALA A 384 2.48 3.46 9.52
C ALA A 384 2.41 2.47 8.35
N ASN A 385 2.98 2.79 7.18
CA ASN A 385 3.22 1.82 6.12
C ASN A 385 4.73 1.61 5.89
N ALA A 386 5.07 0.51 5.23
CA ALA A 386 6.43 0.19 4.80
C ALA A 386 6.52 0.11 3.27
N VAL A 387 7.68 0.46 2.71
CA VAL A 387 7.99 0.29 1.29
C VAL A 387 9.32 -0.42 1.12
N TRP A 388 9.37 -1.41 0.23
CA TRP A 388 10.60 -2.08 -0.16
C TRP A 388 11.39 -1.19 -1.11
N TYR A 389 12.69 -1.03 -0.83
CA TYR A 389 13.59 -0.18 -1.62
C TYR A 389 14.25 -0.93 -2.78
N ASP A 390 14.59 -2.21 -2.57
CA ASP A 390 15.28 -3.09 -3.53
C ASP A 390 14.62 -4.46 -3.72
#